data_AF-A0A368PW61-F1
#
_entry.id   AF-A0A368PW61-F1
#
_cell.length_a   1.000
_cell.length_b   1.000
_cell.length_c   1.000
_cell.angle_alpha   90.00
_cell.angle_beta   90.00
_cell.angle_gamma   90.00
#
_symmetry.space_group_name_H-M   'P 1'
#
loop_
_entity.id
_entity.type
_entity.pdbx_description
1 polymer ?
#
loop_
_entity_poly.entity_id
_entity_poly.type
_entity_poly.pdbx_seq_one_letter_code
_entity_poly.pdbx_strand_id
1 'polypeptide(L)'
;MAPPPSPQPPELMEELVEEILLRFPPHEPALLVRAALVCKHWCRLISGPGFRRRFRELHRTPPMLGFHYRGISDDGRNVGRFVPTAAFRSPRAESRSWRALGARHGRNVGRFVPTAAFRSPRAAESRSWRALDARHGRVLLRCPGEPFGTDIVLAVWDPITDEKRKLPLLPRNRSRWGAAILCSAAGACDHLDCHRGPFLLVFVGSNLGGTCICTYSSDAAAWSQAISTPGTGDCVDPLMRSALIGNALYFGLVKKTEALRYDLESRQMSWVQLPPTYHNFELRVLTTTEDDGLGLVTAHSNKIYMWSRKAGPPNTGWTQDRVIELERLLPIDAVLASPDVVGFAEGIGVIFVTANNVLFTIDLKTCKVKKVCEGRGIRGVVPYMSFYTPDL
;
A
#
# COMPACT_ATOMS: atom_id res chain seq x y z
N MET A 1 -14.56 -39.76 -51.71
CA MET A 1 -15.20 -39.48 -50.41
C MET A 1 -14.26 -38.62 -49.60
N ALA A 2 -14.67 -37.41 -49.24
CA ALA A 2 -13.92 -36.60 -48.28
C ALA A 2 -13.95 -37.28 -46.90
N PRO A 3 -12.87 -37.21 -46.11
CA PRO A 3 -12.87 -37.78 -44.77
C PRO A 3 -13.95 -37.08 -43.92
N PRO A 4 -14.61 -37.81 -43.00
CA PRO A 4 -15.58 -37.20 -42.11
C PRO A 4 -14.91 -36.10 -41.29
N PRO A 5 -15.62 -34.98 -41.01
CA PRO A 5 -15.08 -33.93 -40.16
C PRO A 5 -14.67 -34.52 -38.81
N SER A 6 -13.49 -34.14 -38.35
CA SER A 6 -12.99 -34.52 -37.03
C SER A 6 -14.03 -34.14 -35.97
N PRO A 7 -14.37 -35.03 -35.01
CA PRO A 7 -15.29 -34.66 -33.94
C PRO A 7 -14.70 -33.47 -33.20
N GLN A 8 -15.47 -32.37 -33.10
CA GLN A 8 -15.05 -31.23 -32.31
C GLN A 8 -14.90 -31.71 -30.85
N PRO A 9 -13.78 -31.41 -30.18
CA PRO A 9 -13.64 -31.71 -28.76
C PRO A 9 -14.80 -31.03 -28.03
N PRO A 10 -15.40 -31.69 -27.01
CA PRO A 10 -16.49 -31.08 -26.26
C PRO A 10 -16.02 -29.71 -25.77
N GLU A 11 -16.75 -28.65 -26.12
CA GLU A 11 -16.50 -27.34 -25.55
C GLU A 11 -16.46 -27.51 -24.04
N LEU A 12 -15.32 -27.21 -23.42
CA LEU A 12 -15.26 -27.05 -21.98
C LEU A 12 -16.38 -26.08 -21.63
N MET A 13 -17.36 -26.55 -20.86
CA MET A 13 -18.47 -25.70 -20.43
C MET A 13 -17.88 -24.42 -19.86
N GLU A 14 -18.38 -23.26 -20.31
CA GLU A 14 -17.87 -21.94 -19.93
C GLU A 14 -17.73 -21.81 -18.40
N GLU A 15 -18.66 -22.43 -17.67
CA GLU A 15 -18.66 -22.56 -16.22
C GLU A 15 -17.38 -23.24 -15.67
N LEU A 16 -16.92 -24.35 -16.28
CA LEU A 16 -15.70 -25.04 -15.85
C LEU A 16 -14.45 -24.21 -16.12
N VAL A 17 -14.42 -23.48 -17.24
CA VAL A 17 -13.33 -22.56 -17.55
C VAL A 17 -13.29 -21.44 -16.50
N GLU A 18 -14.43 -20.86 -16.17
CA GLU A 18 -14.54 -19.83 -15.14
C GLU A 18 -14.05 -20.35 -13.78
N GLU A 19 -14.49 -21.53 -13.35
CA GLU A 19 -14.06 -22.15 -12.09
C GLU A 19 -12.53 -22.37 -12.02
N ILE A 20 -11.91 -22.77 -13.13
CA ILE A 20 -10.45 -22.93 -13.19
C ILE A 20 -9.76 -21.57 -13.04
N LEU A 21 -10.23 -20.56 -13.78
CA LEU A 21 -9.66 -19.21 -13.76
C LEU A 21 -9.84 -18.53 -12.41
N LEU A 22 -10.96 -18.78 -11.72
CA LEU A 22 -11.23 -18.24 -10.39
C LEU A 22 -10.20 -18.70 -9.35
N ARG A 23 -9.66 -19.91 -9.52
CA ARG A 23 -8.66 -20.50 -8.60
C ARG A 23 -7.24 -20.01 -8.83
N PHE A 24 -7.00 -19.15 -9.83
CA PHE A 24 -5.67 -18.58 -10.02
C PHE A 24 -5.25 -17.73 -8.80
N PRO A 25 -4.00 -17.85 -8.34
CA PRO A 25 -3.54 -17.14 -7.16
C PRO A 25 -3.56 -15.62 -7.41
N PRO A 26 -4.20 -14.82 -6.55
CA PRO A 26 -4.36 -13.39 -6.77
C PRO A 26 -3.00 -12.65 -6.69
N HIS A 27 -2.04 -13.20 -5.93
CA HIS A 27 -0.68 -12.66 -5.83
C HIS A 27 0.18 -12.92 -7.08
N GLU A 28 -0.33 -13.66 -8.08
CA GLU A 28 0.29 -13.85 -9.40
C GLU A 28 -0.65 -13.46 -10.56
N PRO A 29 -1.06 -12.19 -10.66
CA PRO A 29 -2.05 -11.77 -11.65
C PRO A 29 -1.54 -11.83 -13.09
N ALA A 30 -0.23 -11.99 -13.30
CA ALA A 30 0.33 -12.33 -14.60
C ALA A 30 -0.27 -13.64 -15.18
N LEU A 31 -0.72 -14.56 -14.34
CA LEU A 31 -1.41 -15.78 -14.78
C LEU A 31 -2.77 -15.46 -15.41
N LEU A 32 -3.58 -14.59 -14.79
CA LEU A 32 -4.84 -14.12 -15.36
C LEU A 32 -4.63 -13.35 -16.66
N VAL A 33 -3.58 -12.52 -16.74
CA VAL A 33 -3.21 -11.82 -17.99
C VAL A 33 -2.84 -12.82 -19.08
N ARG A 34 -2.03 -13.84 -18.77
CA ARG A 34 -1.68 -14.89 -19.72
C ARG A 34 -2.90 -15.68 -20.19
N ALA A 35 -3.82 -16.00 -19.29
CA ALA A 35 -5.07 -16.66 -19.62
C ALA A 35 -5.97 -15.82 -20.54
N ALA A 36 -6.11 -14.52 -20.27
CA ALA A 36 -6.88 -13.62 -21.11
C ALA A 36 -6.34 -13.54 -22.55
N LEU A 37 -5.04 -13.77 -22.73
CA LEU A 37 -4.38 -13.74 -24.04
C LEU A 37 -4.49 -15.06 -24.82
N VAL A 38 -5.01 -16.13 -24.22
CA VAL A 38 -5.17 -17.44 -24.90
C VAL A 38 -6.20 -17.32 -26.03
N CYS A 39 -7.37 -16.72 -25.75
CA CYS A 39 -8.41 -16.50 -26.76
C CYS A 39 -9.36 -15.36 -26.35
N LYS A 40 -10.13 -14.86 -27.33
CA LYS A 40 -11.14 -13.79 -27.11
C LYS A 40 -12.21 -14.18 -26.10
N HIS A 41 -12.57 -15.46 -26.02
CA HIS A 41 -13.57 -15.96 -25.08
C HIS A 41 -13.09 -15.82 -23.63
N TRP A 42 -11.87 -16.30 -23.34
CA TRP A 42 -11.28 -16.18 -22.00
C TRP A 42 -11.02 -14.73 -21.62
N CYS A 43 -10.61 -13.90 -22.57
CA CYS A 43 -10.48 -12.45 -22.37
C CYS A 43 -11.80 -11.83 -21.90
N ARG A 44 -12.91 -12.10 -22.60
CA ARG A 44 -14.24 -11.58 -22.24
C ARG A 44 -14.70 -12.08 -20.88
N LEU A 45 -14.45 -13.35 -20.56
CA LEU A 45 -14.80 -13.94 -19.28
C LEU A 45 -14.04 -13.23 -18.14
N ILE A 46 -12.70 -13.13 -18.24
CA ILE A 46 -11.84 -12.53 -17.21
C ILE A 46 -12.11 -11.01 -17.04
N SER A 47 -12.39 -10.32 -18.14
CA SER A 47 -12.73 -8.89 -18.10
C SER A 47 -14.19 -8.63 -17.68
N GLY A 48 -15.01 -9.67 -17.58
CA GLY A 48 -16.42 -9.58 -17.21
C GLY A 48 -16.63 -9.15 -15.75
N PRO A 49 -17.64 -8.32 -15.45
CA PRO A 49 -17.93 -7.88 -14.08
C PRO A 49 -18.31 -9.06 -13.16
N GLY A 50 -18.96 -10.10 -13.71
CA GLY A 50 -19.31 -11.32 -12.97
C GLY A 50 -18.09 -12.06 -12.46
N PHE A 51 -17.14 -12.38 -13.35
CA PHE A 51 -15.88 -13.03 -12.97
C PHE A 51 -15.10 -12.21 -11.95
N ARG A 52 -14.95 -10.90 -12.16
CA ARG A 52 -14.21 -10.01 -11.25
C ARG A 52 -14.80 -10.02 -9.85
N ARG A 53 -16.12 -9.95 -9.74
CA ARG A 53 -16.82 -10.03 -8.45
C ARG A 53 -16.56 -11.37 -7.78
N ARG A 54 -16.78 -12.48 -8.50
CA ARG A 54 -16.57 -13.84 -7.97
C ARG A 54 -15.12 -14.10 -7.57
N PHE A 55 -14.15 -13.62 -8.35
CA PHE A 55 -12.73 -13.74 -8.06
C PHE A 55 -12.39 -13.04 -6.74
N ARG A 56 -12.89 -11.81 -6.56
CA ARG A 56 -12.72 -11.04 -5.33
C ARG A 56 -13.42 -11.68 -4.13
N GLU A 57 -14.66 -12.13 -4.30
CA GLU A 57 -15.43 -12.83 -3.27
C GLU A 57 -14.78 -14.16 -2.85
N LEU A 58 -14.15 -14.87 -3.79
CA LEU A 58 -13.45 -16.12 -3.50
C LEU A 58 -12.16 -15.87 -2.70
N HIS A 59 -11.36 -14.88 -3.10
CA HIS A 59 -10.05 -14.64 -2.50
C HIS A 59 -10.06 -13.74 -1.27
N ARG A 60 -11.06 -12.85 -1.14
CA ARG A 60 -11.30 -11.88 -0.05
C ARG A 60 -10.16 -10.89 0.22
N THR A 61 -8.95 -11.36 0.49
CA THR A 61 -7.79 -10.52 0.78
C THR A 61 -7.12 -10.08 -0.53
N PRO A 62 -7.08 -8.76 -0.82
CA PRO A 62 -6.38 -8.27 -2.00
C PRO A 62 -4.87 -8.54 -1.89
N PRO A 63 -4.20 -8.93 -2.99
CA PRO A 63 -2.77 -9.13 -3.02
C PRO A 63 -2.01 -7.80 -2.99
N MET A 64 -0.75 -7.84 -2.55
CA MET A 64 0.16 -6.69 -2.67
C MET A 64 0.71 -6.61 -4.10
N LEU A 65 0.30 -5.58 -4.85
CA LEU A 65 0.79 -5.39 -6.23
C LEU A 65 2.13 -4.65 -6.26
N GLY A 66 2.40 -3.88 -5.22
CA GLY A 66 3.65 -3.14 -5.05
C GLY A 66 3.61 -2.27 -3.81
N PHE A 67 4.63 -1.45 -3.64
CA PHE A 67 4.70 -0.52 -2.53
C PHE A 67 5.43 0.76 -2.94
N HIS A 68 5.08 1.88 -2.31
CA HIS A 68 5.87 3.08 -2.35
C HIS A 68 6.79 3.12 -1.15
N TYR A 69 8.02 3.59 -1.32
CA TYR A 69 8.87 3.93 -0.19
C TYR A 69 9.34 5.38 -0.27
N ARG A 70 9.65 5.93 0.90
CA ARG A 70 10.26 7.24 1.08
C ARG A 70 11.70 7.06 1.52
N GLY A 71 12.64 7.46 0.67
CA GLY A 71 14.07 7.40 0.93
C GLY A 71 14.78 8.73 0.63
N ILE A 72 16.11 8.66 0.57
CA ILE A 72 17.02 9.78 0.31
C ILE A 72 17.90 9.42 -0.89
N SER A 73 18.06 10.32 -1.86
CA SER A 73 19.03 10.18 -2.96
C SER A 73 20.46 10.52 -2.53
N ASP A 74 21.44 10.23 -3.38
CA ASP A 74 22.84 10.53 -3.09
C ASP A 74 23.11 12.04 -2.93
N ASP A 75 22.30 12.90 -3.56
CA ASP A 75 22.34 14.35 -3.39
C ASP A 75 21.54 14.86 -2.17
N GLY A 76 21.06 13.96 -1.31
CA GLY A 76 20.35 14.28 -0.07
C GLY A 76 18.87 14.66 -0.24
N ARG A 77 18.32 14.60 -1.45
CA ARG A 77 16.89 14.93 -1.68
C ARG A 77 15.97 13.78 -1.27
N ASN A 78 14.75 14.12 -0.87
CA ASN A 78 13.71 13.12 -0.64
C ASN A 78 13.31 12.47 -1.97
N VAL A 79 13.23 11.14 -1.99
CA VAL A 79 12.76 10.38 -3.15
C VAL A 79 11.57 9.52 -2.78
N GLY A 80 10.51 9.60 -3.60
CA GLY A 80 9.42 8.64 -3.63
C GLY A 80 9.60 7.69 -4.81
N ARG A 81 9.51 6.38 -4.58
CA ARG A 81 9.56 5.38 -5.66
C ARG A 81 8.55 4.27 -5.43
N PHE A 82 7.86 3.90 -6.51
CA PHE A 82 7.04 2.69 -6.55
C PHE A 82 7.88 1.47 -6.95
N VAL A 83 7.73 0.38 -6.20
CA VAL A 83 8.37 -0.91 -6.48
C VAL A 83 7.27 -1.95 -6.67
N PRO A 84 7.10 -2.49 -7.90
CA PRO A 84 6.16 -3.58 -8.12
C PRO A 84 6.68 -4.89 -7.51
N THR A 85 5.76 -5.75 -7.09
CA THR A 85 6.14 -7.10 -6.62
C THR A 85 6.64 -7.96 -7.80
N ALA A 86 7.37 -9.03 -7.50
CA ALA A 86 8.00 -9.89 -8.51
C ALA A 86 7.00 -10.45 -9.54
N ALA A 87 5.76 -10.72 -9.11
CA ALA A 87 4.66 -11.16 -9.96
C ALA A 87 4.22 -10.14 -11.03
N PHE A 88 4.65 -8.88 -10.91
CA PHE A 88 4.36 -7.78 -11.85
C PHE A 88 5.59 -7.28 -12.61
N ARG A 89 6.75 -7.95 -12.50
CA ARG A 89 7.97 -7.52 -13.20
C ARG A 89 7.92 -7.86 -14.69
N SER A 90 8.46 -6.95 -15.50
CA SER A 90 8.86 -7.24 -16.88
C SER A 90 10.23 -7.96 -16.88
N PRO A 91 10.44 -8.97 -17.74
CA PRO A 91 11.75 -9.64 -17.89
C PRO A 91 12.92 -8.70 -18.29
N ARG A 92 12.65 -7.46 -18.73
CA ARG A 92 13.69 -6.53 -19.21
C ARG A 92 14.42 -5.74 -18.12
N ALA A 93 14.02 -5.83 -16.85
CA ALA A 93 14.64 -5.01 -15.79
C ALA A 93 16.10 -5.41 -15.45
N GLU A 94 16.59 -6.56 -15.96
CA GLU A 94 17.97 -7.02 -15.74
C GLU A 94 18.95 -6.65 -16.88
N SER A 95 18.50 -6.06 -17.98
CA SER A 95 19.34 -5.86 -19.18
C SER A 95 20.01 -4.47 -19.23
N ARG A 96 20.77 -4.08 -18.20
CA ARG A 96 21.66 -2.90 -18.29
C ARG A 96 23.06 -3.20 -18.85
N SER A 97 23.34 -4.44 -19.28
CA SER A 97 24.70 -4.86 -19.67
C SER A 97 24.84 -5.61 -20.99
N TRP A 98 23.99 -5.38 -22.00
CA TRP A 98 24.24 -5.92 -23.35
C TRP A 98 24.09 -4.84 -24.42
N ARG A 99 25.23 -4.29 -24.88
CA ARG A 99 25.27 -3.57 -26.16
C ARG A 99 25.25 -4.62 -27.26
N ALA A 100 24.16 -4.68 -28.02
CA ALA A 100 24.13 -5.47 -29.25
C ALA A 100 24.98 -4.75 -30.31
N LEU A 101 26.19 -5.26 -30.56
CA LEU A 101 26.96 -4.98 -31.75
C LEU A 101 26.37 -5.80 -32.91
N GLY A 102 25.87 -5.09 -33.93
CA GLY A 102 25.79 -5.54 -35.33
C GLY A 102 24.90 -6.73 -35.70
N ALA A 103 23.92 -6.50 -36.58
CA ALA A 103 23.60 -7.46 -37.64
C ALA A 103 22.92 -6.72 -38.81
N ARG A 104 23.55 -6.78 -39.98
CA ARG A 104 22.98 -6.41 -41.28
C ARG A 104 22.18 -7.59 -41.83
N HIS A 105 21.10 -7.28 -42.54
CA HIS A 105 20.25 -8.13 -43.38
C HIS A 105 19.26 -9.14 -42.72
N GLY A 106 17.98 -8.93 -43.03
CA GLY A 106 17.13 -9.96 -43.64
C GLY A 106 16.29 -10.86 -42.72
N ARG A 107 14.97 -10.60 -42.75
CA ARG A 107 13.83 -11.50 -42.40
C ARG A 107 13.42 -11.59 -40.92
N ASN A 108 12.16 -11.16 -40.69
CA ASN A 108 11.26 -11.48 -39.57
C ASN A 108 11.88 -11.59 -38.18
N VAL A 109 12.21 -10.44 -37.59
CA VAL A 109 12.26 -10.35 -36.12
C VAL A 109 10.82 -10.17 -35.65
N GLY A 110 10.20 -11.29 -35.25
CA GLY A 110 8.99 -11.26 -34.44
C GLY A 110 9.25 -10.38 -33.23
N ARG A 111 8.72 -9.15 -33.26
CA ARG A 111 8.79 -8.21 -32.15
C ARG A 111 7.99 -8.84 -31.01
N PHE A 112 8.68 -9.43 -30.04
CA PHE A 112 8.07 -9.80 -28.77
C PHE A 112 7.50 -8.51 -28.15
N VAL A 113 6.18 -8.37 -28.25
CA VAL A 113 5.42 -7.34 -27.54
C VAL A 113 5.35 -7.80 -26.09
N PRO A 114 5.85 -7.01 -25.12
CA PRO A 114 5.76 -7.39 -23.72
C PRO A 114 4.30 -7.64 -23.34
N THR A 115 4.02 -8.86 -22.88
CA THR A 115 2.80 -9.23 -22.17
C THR A 115 2.62 -8.24 -21.02
N ALA A 116 1.51 -7.51 -21.01
CA ALA A 116 1.26 -6.34 -20.18
C ALA A 116 1.73 -6.50 -18.72
N ALA A 117 2.95 -6.06 -18.44
CA ALA A 117 3.33 -5.70 -17.08
C ALA A 117 2.67 -4.36 -16.81
N PHE A 118 2.01 -4.22 -15.65
CA PHE A 118 1.55 -2.93 -15.16
C PHE A 118 2.72 -1.93 -15.24
N ARG A 119 2.65 -1.02 -16.21
CA ARG A 119 3.48 0.16 -16.26
C ARG A 119 2.52 1.30 -16.00
N SER A 120 2.52 1.87 -14.80
CA SER A 120 2.01 3.23 -14.67
C SER A 120 2.95 4.11 -15.50
N PRO A 121 2.48 4.71 -16.61
CA PRO A 121 3.27 5.61 -17.45
C PRO A 121 3.91 6.75 -16.63
N ARG A 122 3.30 7.12 -15.49
CA ARG A 122 3.75 8.18 -14.60
C ARG A 122 4.52 7.73 -13.36
N ALA A 123 4.80 6.44 -13.17
CA ALA A 123 5.71 5.99 -12.10
C ALA A 123 7.13 6.55 -12.30
N ALA A 124 7.54 6.81 -13.55
CA ALA A 124 8.79 7.48 -13.88
C ALA A 124 8.79 8.99 -13.55
N GLU A 125 7.64 9.67 -13.68
CA GLU A 125 7.44 11.09 -13.32
C GLU A 125 7.25 11.30 -11.81
N SER A 126 6.99 10.24 -11.04
CA SER A 126 6.63 10.28 -9.62
C SER A 126 7.79 10.54 -8.65
N ARG A 127 9.03 10.73 -9.12
CA ARG A 127 10.22 10.84 -8.25
C ARG A 127 10.10 11.94 -7.18
N SER A 128 9.31 12.97 -7.46
CA SER A 128 9.06 14.10 -6.57
C SER A 128 7.78 13.99 -5.73
N TRP A 129 6.88 13.04 -6.05
CA TRP A 129 5.60 12.84 -5.37
C TRP A 129 5.76 11.81 -4.26
N ARG A 130 5.13 12.06 -3.11
CA ARG A 130 5.25 11.18 -1.94
C ARG A 130 3.92 10.51 -1.63
N ALA A 131 3.89 9.18 -1.67
CA ALA A 131 2.76 8.43 -1.13
C ALA A 131 2.67 8.60 0.39
N LEU A 132 1.46 8.87 0.87
CA LEU A 132 1.14 9.07 2.28
C LEU A 132 0.32 7.90 2.83
N ASP A 133 -0.61 7.40 2.01
CA ASP A 133 -1.52 6.33 2.36
C ASP A 133 -1.96 5.58 1.09
N ALA A 134 -2.37 4.33 1.22
CA ALA A 134 -2.94 3.53 0.14
C ALA A 134 -3.96 2.52 0.66
N ARG A 135 -5.24 2.76 0.38
CA ARG A 135 -6.36 1.95 0.87
C ARG A 135 -7.45 1.87 -0.18
N HIS A 136 -8.21 0.78 -0.15
CA HIS A 136 -9.38 0.56 -1.01
C HIS A 136 -9.07 0.79 -2.50
N GLY A 137 -7.91 0.28 -2.95
CA GLY A 137 -7.46 0.35 -4.34
C GLY A 137 -6.94 1.72 -4.80
N ARG A 138 -6.75 2.69 -3.90
CA ARG A 138 -6.24 4.04 -4.24
C ARG A 138 -4.98 4.40 -3.46
N VAL A 139 -4.23 5.36 -3.99
CA VAL A 139 -3.03 5.93 -3.36
C VAL A 139 -3.21 7.42 -3.15
N LEU A 140 -3.00 7.87 -1.92
CA LEU A 140 -2.93 9.29 -1.57
C LEU A 140 -1.50 9.78 -1.74
N LEU A 141 -1.33 10.80 -2.56
CA LEU A 141 -0.04 11.42 -2.88
C LEU A 141 0.01 12.86 -2.37
N ARG A 142 1.17 13.24 -1.85
CA ARG A 142 1.59 14.64 -1.69
C ARG A 142 2.32 15.08 -2.95
N CYS A 143 1.85 16.18 -3.55
CA CYS A 143 2.56 16.80 -4.64
C CYS A 143 3.86 17.46 -4.13
N PRO A 144 4.89 17.59 -5.00
CA PRO A 144 6.05 18.40 -4.69
C PRO A 144 5.59 19.83 -4.46
N GLY A 145 5.98 20.45 -3.34
CA GLY A 145 5.74 21.87 -3.12
C GLY A 145 6.66 22.69 -4.01
N GLU A 146 6.25 23.92 -4.32
CA GLU A 146 7.20 24.91 -4.82
C GLU A 146 8.25 25.20 -3.73
N PRO A 147 9.50 25.55 -4.09
CA PRO A 147 10.60 25.74 -3.13
C PRO A 147 10.28 26.71 -1.98
N PHE A 148 9.35 27.63 -2.21
CA PHE A 148 8.92 28.66 -1.27
C PHE A 148 7.44 28.54 -0.86
N GLY A 149 6.72 27.56 -1.41
CA GLY A 149 5.29 27.36 -1.14
C GLY A 149 5.08 26.55 0.14
N THR A 150 4.29 27.09 1.07
CA THR A 150 3.89 26.31 2.25
C THR A 150 2.72 25.37 1.95
N ASP A 151 2.00 25.58 0.84
CA ASP A 151 0.77 24.87 0.52
C ASP A 151 0.94 23.36 0.39
N ILE A 152 0.07 22.63 1.10
CA ILE A 152 0.00 21.19 1.01
C ILE A 152 -0.98 20.84 -0.11
N VAL A 153 -0.44 20.49 -1.28
CA VAL A 153 -1.24 20.00 -2.41
C VAL A 153 -1.30 18.47 -2.38
N LEU A 154 -2.52 17.94 -2.27
CA LEU A 154 -2.79 16.50 -2.25
C LEU A 154 -3.40 16.05 -3.57
N ALA A 155 -3.19 14.79 -3.90
CA ALA A 155 -3.78 14.15 -5.06
C ALA A 155 -4.11 12.69 -4.77
N VAL A 156 -5.19 12.21 -5.36
CA VAL A 156 -5.56 10.79 -5.35
C VAL A 156 -5.14 10.20 -6.69
N TRP A 157 -4.49 9.04 -6.63
CA TRP A 157 -4.08 8.27 -7.79
C TRP A 157 -4.71 6.89 -7.71
N ASP A 158 -5.31 6.45 -8.80
CA ASP A 158 -5.68 5.06 -9.03
C ASP A 158 -4.56 4.40 -9.86
N PRO A 159 -3.75 3.52 -9.25
CA PRO A 159 -2.73 2.81 -9.99
C PRO A 159 -3.31 2.01 -11.15
N ILE A 160 -4.45 1.33 -11.01
CA ILE A 160 -4.97 0.42 -12.04
C ILE A 160 -5.31 1.15 -13.34
N THR A 161 -6.03 2.27 -13.24
CA THR A 161 -6.45 3.08 -14.39
C THR A 161 -5.43 4.16 -14.79
N ASP A 162 -4.41 4.37 -13.95
CA ASP A 162 -3.48 5.51 -13.97
C ASP A 162 -4.15 6.90 -13.87
N GLU A 163 -5.41 6.96 -13.45
CA GLU A 163 -6.12 8.22 -13.26
C GLU A 163 -5.63 8.98 -12.03
N LYS A 164 -5.44 10.29 -12.18
CA LYS A 164 -4.98 11.18 -11.11
C LYS A 164 -5.92 12.36 -10.95
N ARG A 165 -6.35 12.60 -9.72
CA ARG A 165 -7.19 13.73 -9.34
C ARG A 165 -6.47 14.57 -8.29
N LYS A 166 -6.09 15.80 -8.65
CA LYS A 166 -5.62 16.81 -7.68
C LYS A 166 -6.80 17.29 -6.84
N LEU A 167 -6.55 17.53 -5.55
CA LEU A 167 -7.56 17.99 -4.62
C LEU A 167 -7.48 19.52 -4.44
N PRO A 168 -8.59 20.18 -4.04
CA PRO A 168 -8.57 21.57 -3.63
C PRO A 168 -7.56 21.81 -2.49
N LEU A 169 -7.03 23.03 -2.42
CA LEU A 169 -6.12 23.44 -1.36
C LEU A 169 -6.75 23.23 0.03
N LEU A 170 -5.91 22.86 0.97
CA LEU A 170 -6.33 22.64 2.35
C LEU A 170 -6.80 23.95 2.99
N PRO A 171 -7.92 23.95 3.77
CA PRO A 171 -8.42 25.15 4.41
C PRO A 171 -7.45 25.76 5.44
N ARG A 172 -6.58 24.92 6.03
CA ARG A 172 -5.59 25.34 7.04
C ARG A 172 -4.30 24.57 6.87
N ASN A 173 -3.19 25.31 6.86
CA ASN A 173 -1.86 24.74 6.85
C ASN A 173 -1.33 24.57 8.29
N ARG A 174 -0.73 23.42 8.59
CA ARG A 174 -0.14 23.10 9.91
C ARG A 174 1.25 22.52 9.71
N SER A 175 2.14 22.77 10.67
CA SER A 175 3.56 22.38 10.58
C SER A 175 3.77 20.85 10.60
N ARG A 176 2.90 20.11 11.30
CA ARG A 176 2.94 18.64 11.38
C ARG A 176 1.56 18.07 11.07
N TRP A 177 1.50 17.07 10.21
CA TRP A 177 0.23 16.54 9.74
C TRP A 177 0.35 15.10 9.24
N GLY A 178 -0.80 14.43 9.19
CA GLY A 178 -1.01 13.13 8.60
C GLY A 178 -2.30 13.13 7.78
N ALA A 179 -2.45 12.17 6.86
CA ALA A 179 -3.66 12.03 6.08
C ALA A 179 -3.93 10.56 5.76
N ALA A 180 -5.21 10.20 5.66
CA ALA A 180 -5.66 8.87 5.28
C ALA A 180 -6.72 8.96 4.18
N ILE A 181 -6.73 7.99 3.27
CA ILE A 181 -7.76 7.84 2.23
C ILE A 181 -8.63 6.63 2.52
N LEU A 182 -9.93 6.78 2.31
CA LEU A 182 -10.94 5.76 2.60
C LEU A 182 -11.98 5.72 1.47
N CYS A 183 -12.66 4.58 1.34
CA CYS A 183 -13.88 4.52 0.57
C CYS A 183 -14.98 5.23 1.37
N SER A 184 -15.84 6.00 0.70
CA SER A 184 -16.96 6.68 1.37
C SER A 184 -18.27 5.89 1.33
N ALA A 185 -18.33 4.75 0.62
CA ALA A 185 -19.54 3.95 0.52
C ALA A 185 -19.95 3.43 1.91
N ALA A 186 -21.15 3.82 2.34
CA ALA A 186 -21.67 3.56 3.67
C ALA A 186 -21.95 2.07 3.87
N GLY A 187 -21.24 1.41 4.80
CA GLY A 187 -21.55 0.11 5.42
C GLY A 187 -21.69 -1.14 4.53
N ALA A 188 -21.91 -0.97 3.23
CA ALA A 188 -22.22 -2.01 2.26
C ALA A 188 -21.13 -2.18 1.18
N CYS A 189 -20.03 -1.40 1.20
CA CYS A 189 -18.86 -1.72 0.35
C CYS A 189 -18.16 -2.93 0.99
N ASP A 190 -17.96 -3.99 0.22
CA ASP A 190 -17.09 -5.12 0.60
C ASP A 190 -15.61 -4.73 0.64
N HIS A 191 -15.26 -3.50 0.23
CA HIS A 191 -13.90 -2.97 0.14
C HIS A 191 -12.96 -3.72 -0.81
N LEU A 192 -13.50 -4.61 -1.65
CA LEU A 192 -12.73 -5.43 -2.58
C LEU A 192 -12.42 -4.71 -3.89
N ASP A 193 -13.21 -3.70 -4.27
CA ASP A 193 -13.05 -2.95 -5.53
C ASP A 193 -13.63 -1.53 -5.48
N CYS A 194 -13.38 -0.80 -4.38
CA CYS A 194 -13.92 0.55 -4.27
C CYS A 194 -13.10 1.59 -5.08
N HIS A 195 -12.10 1.20 -5.90
CA HIS A 195 -11.16 2.14 -6.53
C HIS A 195 -11.81 3.16 -7.50
N ARG A 196 -12.91 2.78 -8.14
CA ARG A 196 -13.75 3.64 -9.03
C ARG A 196 -14.89 4.34 -8.30
N GLY A 197 -15.17 3.97 -7.05
CA GLY A 197 -16.27 4.55 -6.27
C GLY A 197 -15.93 5.91 -5.67
N PRO A 198 -16.83 6.51 -4.89
CA PRO A 198 -16.52 7.72 -4.15
C PRO A 198 -15.53 7.44 -3.00
N PHE A 199 -14.84 8.48 -2.54
CA PHE A 199 -13.82 8.41 -1.50
C PHE A 199 -13.90 9.56 -0.50
N LEU A 200 -13.41 9.27 0.70
CA LEU A 200 -13.22 10.21 1.79
C LEU A 200 -11.72 10.35 2.07
N LEU A 201 -11.25 11.56 2.34
CA LEU A 201 -9.91 11.79 2.86
C LEU A 201 -10.02 12.44 4.23
N VAL A 202 -9.32 11.90 5.23
CA VAL A 202 -9.21 12.48 6.57
C VAL A 202 -7.83 13.12 6.71
N PHE A 203 -7.79 14.43 6.87
CA PHE A 203 -6.57 15.19 7.12
C PHE A 203 -6.51 15.58 8.59
N VAL A 204 -5.37 15.31 9.22
CA VAL A 204 -5.09 15.69 10.60
C VAL A 204 -3.89 16.61 10.61
N GLY A 205 -4.12 17.87 10.99
CA GLY A 205 -3.08 18.87 11.18
C GLY A 205 -2.87 19.16 12.65
N SER A 206 -1.62 19.34 13.07
CA SER A 206 -1.26 19.62 14.46
C SER A 206 -0.15 20.65 14.55
N ASN A 207 -0.19 21.44 15.62
CA ASN A 207 0.93 22.24 16.09
C ASN A 207 0.92 22.27 17.63
N LEU A 208 1.86 22.99 18.24
CA LEU A 208 1.96 23.08 19.70
C LEU A 208 0.68 23.61 20.39
N GLY A 209 -0.17 24.37 19.66
CA GLY A 209 -1.40 24.94 20.19
C GLY A 209 -2.66 24.10 20.00
N GLY A 210 -2.61 23.01 19.22
CA GLY A 210 -3.80 22.22 18.96
C GLY A 210 -3.74 21.26 17.79
N THR A 211 -4.69 20.33 17.78
CA THR A 211 -4.94 19.39 16.69
C THR A 211 -6.23 19.77 16.00
N CYS A 212 -6.25 19.69 14.68
CA CYS A 212 -7.45 19.88 13.88
C CYS A 212 -7.60 18.78 12.84
N ILE A 213 -8.85 18.39 12.61
CA ILE A 213 -9.23 17.41 11.60
C ILE A 213 -10.17 18.06 10.61
N CYS A 214 -9.93 17.86 9.32
CA CYS A 214 -10.88 18.15 8.26
C CYS A 214 -10.98 16.95 7.33
N THR A 215 -12.13 16.80 6.69
CA THR A 215 -12.41 15.68 5.79
C THR A 215 -12.77 16.18 4.41
N TYR A 216 -12.26 15.56 3.36
CA TYR A 216 -12.67 15.85 1.98
C TYR A 216 -13.56 14.73 1.47
N SER A 217 -14.71 15.09 0.90
CA SER A 217 -15.60 14.16 0.21
C SER A 217 -15.46 14.32 -1.30
N SER A 218 -15.30 13.20 -2.02
CA SER A 218 -15.25 13.22 -3.48
C SER A 218 -16.57 13.66 -4.12
N ASP A 219 -17.69 13.39 -3.46
CA ASP A 219 -19.05 13.65 -3.96
C ASP A 219 -19.39 15.13 -3.88
N ALA A 220 -19.07 15.74 -2.74
CA ALA A 220 -19.21 17.18 -2.55
C ALA A 220 -18.07 17.97 -3.22
N ALA A 221 -16.99 17.29 -3.63
CA ALA A 221 -15.75 17.88 -4.11
C ALA A 221 -15.20 18.99 -3.19
N ALA A 222 -15.41 18.87 -1.88
CA ALA A 222 -15.17 19.92 -0.91
C ALA A 222 -14.64 19.38 0.42
N TRP A 223 -13.90 20.24 1.12
CA TRP A 223 -13.46 20.02 2.50
C TRP A 223 -14.58 20.40 3.47
N SER A 224 -14.73 19.61 4.53
CA SER A 224 -15.60 19.92 5.67
C SER A 224 -14.97 21.00 6.56
N GLN A 225 -15.81 21.57 7.43
CA GLN A 225 -15.34 22.47 8.47
C GLN A 225 -14.39 21.74 9.44
N ALA A 226 -13.28 22.38 9.77
CA ALA A 226 -12.28 21.78 10.63
C ALA A 226 -12.76 21.69 12.09
N ILE A 227 -12.70 20.49 12.66
CA ILE A 227 -12.92 20.25 14.09
C ILE A 227 -11.57 20.43 14.77
N SER A 228 -11.51 21.21 15.85
CA SER A 228 -10.27 21.49 16.57
C SER A 228 -10.39 21.16 18.04
N THR A 229 -9.32 20.64 18.62
CA THR A 229 -9.19 20.40 20.06
C THR A 229 -7.89 21.03 20.58
N PRO A 230 -7.86 21.49 21.84
CA PRO A 230 -6.62 21.89 22.49
C PRO A 230 -5.58 20.78 22.40
N GLY A 231 -4.33 21.16 22.17
CA GLY A 231 -3.25 20.21 21.95
C GLY A 231 -2.81 19.56 23.25
N THR A 232 -2.30 18.32 23.17
CA THR A 232 -1.61 17.64 24.29
C THR A 232 -0.15 18.10 24.44
N GLY A 233 0.26 19.15 23.71
CA GLY A 233 1.65 19.56 23.58
C GLY A 233 2.49 18.58 22.74
N ASP A 234 1.85 17.75 21.92
CA ASP A 234 2.48 16.87 20.93
C ASP A 234 1.88 17.08 19.52
N CYS A 235 2.55 16.55 18.51
CA CYS A 235 2.18 16.69 17.11
C CYS A 235 2.06 15.32 16.44
N VAL A 236 1.26 15.24 15.38
CA VAL A 236 1.17 14.06 14.51
C VAL A 236 2.54 13.75 13.90
N ASP A 237 2.92 12.49 13.93
CA ASP A 237 4.15 12.01 13.29
C ASP A 237 3.89 11.73 11.80
N PRO A 238 4.47 12.51 10.87
CA PRO A 238 4.30 12.29 9.43
C PRO A 238 5.04 11.06 8.90
N LEU A 239 5.84 10.37 9.74
CA LEU A 239 6.51 9.11 9.40
C LEU A 239 5.66 7.90 9.77
N MET A 240 4.77 8.02 10.75
CA MET A 240 3.89 6.94 11.15
C MET A 240 2.62 6.95 10.30
N ARG A 241 2.45 5.92 9.47
CA ARG A 241 1.22 5.72 8.71
C ARG A 241 0.06 5.49 9.68
N SER A 242 -1.11 6.02 9.35
CA SER A 242 -2.32 5.76 10.13
C SER A 242 -2.72 4.29 10.04
N ALA A 243 -3.42 3.78 11.05
CA ALA A 243 -4.14 2.51 10.99
C ALA A 243 -5.66 2.78 10.95
N LEU A 244 -6.41 1.89 10.30
CA LEU A 244 -7.86 1.89 10.29
C LEU A 244 -8.32 0.63 11.01
N ILE A 245 -9.09 0.77 12.09
CA ILE A 245 -9.65 -0.35 12.84
C ILE A 245 -11.14 -0.12 13.01
N GLY A 246 -11.95 -1.02 12.44
CA GLY A 246 -13.39 -0.81 12.31
C GLY A 246 -13.68 0.56 11.69
N ASN A 247 -14.33 1.44 12.46
CA ASN A 247 -14.70 2.77 12.02
C ASN A 247 -13.82 3.91 12.58
N ALA A 248 -12.62 3.58 13.09
CA ALA A 248 -11.72 4.55 13.69
C ALA A 248 -10.34 4.57 13.03
N LEU A 249 -9.83 5.78 12.78
CA LEU A 249 -8.45 6.01 12.34
C LEU A 249 -7.55 6.32 13.54
N TYR A 250 -6.35 5.77 13.51
CA TYR A 250 -5.32 5.97 14.53
C TYR A 250 -4.11 6.64 13.89
N PHE A 251 -3.66 7.76 14.45
CA PHE A 251 -2.48 8.51 14.01
C PHE A 251 -1.46 8.57 15.14
N GLY A 252 -0.23 8.12 14.87
CA GLY A 252 0.87 8.24 15.82
C GLY A 252 1.31 9.68 16.03
N LEU A 253 1.86 9.95 17.21
CA LEU A 253 2.42 11.25 17.58
C LEU A 253 3.94 11.21 17.71
N VAL A 254 4.59 12.38 17.66
CA VAL A 254 6.04 12.52 17.64
C VAL A 254 6.69 12.07 18.94
N LYS A 255 6.08 12.31 20.12
CA LYS A 255 6.60 11.79 21.40
C LYS A 255 6.42 10.29 21.54
N LYS A 256 5.60 9.66 20.68
CA LYS A 256 5.33 8.21 20.66
C LYS A 256 4.77 7.66 21.98
N THR A 257 4.24 8.50 22.85
CA THR A 257 3.56 8.09 24.09
C THR A 257 2.10 7.75 23.84
N GLU A 258 1.49 8.42 22.86
CA GLU A 258 0.07 8.31 22.55
C GLU A 258 -0.16 8.26 21.04
N ALA A 259 -1.34 7.79 20.66
CA ALA A 259 -1.91 7.93 19.33
C ALA A 259 -3.24 8.68 19.41
N LEU A 260 -3.48 9.53 18.42
CA LEU A 260 -4.79 10.15 18.20
C LEU A 260 -5.72 9.12 17.57
N ARG A 261 -6.85 8.84 18.21
CA ARG A 261 -7.97 8.09 17.65
C ARG A 261 -9.03 9.07 17.15
N TYR A 262 -9.41 8.95 15.89
CA TYR A 262 -10.53 9.66 15.27
C TYR A 262 -11.61 8.68 14.85
N ASP A 263 -12.78 8.80 15.48
CA ASP A 263 -13.95 7.97 15.19
C ASP A 263 -14.76 8.59 14.06
N LEU A 264 -14.95 7.87 12.95
CA LEU A 264 -15.51 8.43 11.71
C LEU A 264 -17.02 8.70 11.81
N GLU A 265 -17.76 7.93 12.60
CA GLU A 265 -19.21 8.05 12.79
C GLU A 265 -19.55 9.16 13.78
N SER A 266 -18.99 9.11 14.98
CA SER A 266 -19.22 10.15 15.99
C SER A 266 -18.46 11.45 15.71
N ARG A 267 -17.48 11.42 14.81
CA ARG A 267 -16.56 12.52 14.47
C ARG A 267 -15.81 13.07 15.68
N GLN A 268 -15.54 12.22 16.67
CA GLN A 268 -14.85 12.58 17.90
C GLN A 268 -13.37 12.21 17.89
N MET A 269 -12.59 13.03 18.59
CA MET A 269 -11.17 12.81 18.84
C MET A 269 -10.98 12.27 20.26
N SER A 270 -10.16 11.24 20.39
CA SER A 270 -9.73 10.69 21.67
C SER A 270 -8.27 10.27 21.59
N TRP A 271 -7.65 9.96 22.73
CA TRP A 271 -6.24 9.61 22.80
C TRP A 271 -6.07 8.21 23.37
N VAL A 272 -5.10 7.48 22.83
CA VAL A 272 -4.79 6.11 23.23
C VAL A 272 -3.33 6.05 23.63
N GLN A 273 -3.04 5.66 24.87
CA GLN A 273 -1.67 5.41 25.32
C GLN A 273 -1.05 4.30 24.48
N LEU A 274 0.21 4.45 24.09
CA LEU A 274 1.00 3.43 23.42
C LEU A 274 1.96 2.76 24.42
N PRO A 275 2.43 1.53 24.16
CA PRO A 275 3.49 0.93 24.96
C PRO A 275 4.72 1.84 25.04
N PRO A 276 5.48 1.81 26.16
CA PRO A 276 6.67 2.63 26.31
C PRO A 276 7.70 2.31 25.23
N THR A 277 8.47 3.31 24.82
CA THR A 277 9.58 3.18 23.86
C THR A 277 10.89 2.97 24.62
N TYR A 278 11.79 2.19 24.04
CA TYR A 278 13.15 2.03 24.59
C TYR A 278 14.07 3.17 24.13
N HIS A 279 13.83 3.74 22.94
CA HIS A 279 14.67 4.77 22.34
C HIS A 279 13.87 5.86 21.60
N ASN A 280 14.36 7.10 21.66
CA ASN A 280 13.70 8.26 21.02
C ASN A 280 13.62 8.15 19.48
N PHE A 281 14.55 7.44 18.85
CA PHE A 281 14.66 7.36 17.39
C PHE A 281 13.99 6.12 16.76
N GLU A 282 13.46 5.19 17.55
CA GLU A 282 12.80 3.96 17.09
C GLU A 282 11.57 4.26 16.21
N LEU A 283 11.54 3.79 14.96
CA LEU A 283 10.32 3.88 14.17
C LEU A 283 9.27 2.91 14.71
N ARG A 284 8.00 3.26 14.51
CA ARG A 284 6.88 2.39 14.90
C ARG A 284 5.87 2.35 13.79
N VAL A 285 5.20 1.21 13.70
CA VAL A 285 4.17 0.97 12.71
C VAL A 285 2.90 0.53 13.42
N LEU A 286 1.85 1.32 13.27
CA LEU A 286 0.50 0.88 13.64
C LEU A 286 0.05 -0.19 12.65
N THR A 287 -0.53 -1.26 13.19
CA THR A 287 -0.99 -2.42 12.43
C THR A 287 -2.39 -2.81 12.85
N THR A 288 -2.99 -3.72 12.10
CA THR A 288 -4.18 -4.46 12.49
C THR A 288 -3.77 -5.84 13.02
N THR A 289 -4.49 -6.38 13.99
CA THR A 289 -4.30 -7.74 14.51
C THR A 289 -5.22 -8.72 13.78
N GLU A 290 -5.05 -10.03 14.01
CA GLU A 290 -5.91 -11.05 13.39
C GLU A 290 -7.37 -10.95 13.85
N ASP A 291 -7.62 -10.41 15.04
CA ASP A 291 -8.95 -10.18 15.61
C ASP A 291 -9.49 -8.76 15.33
N ASP A 292 -9.02 -8.11 14.25
CA ASP A 292 -9.37 -6.72 13.89
C ASP A 292 -9.11 -5.71 15.04
N GLY A 293 -8.11 -5.99 15.87
CA GLY A 293 -7.66 -5.13 16.95
C GLY A 293 -6.56 -4.16 16.50
N LEU A 294 -6.32 -3.14 17.32
CA LEU A 294 -5.18 -2.24 17.09
C LEU A 294 -3.91 -2.96 17.51
N GLY A 295 -2.95 -3.05 16.61
CA GLY A 295 -1.62 -3.55 16.91
C GLY A 295 -0.54 -2.49 16.70
N LEU A 296 0.63 -2.79 17.22
CA LEU A 296 1.81 -1.96 17.09
C LEU A 296 3.05 -2.84 16.93
N VAL A 297 3.87 -2.50 15.95
CA VAL A 297 5.15 -3.14 15.69
C VAL A 297 6.28 -2.14 15.94
N THR A 298 7.29 -2.56 16.70
CA THR A 298 8.49 -1.78 16.97
C THR A 298 9.74 -2.64 16.83
N ALA A 299 10.92 -2.03 16.64
CA ALA A 299 12.19 -2.73 16.55
C ALA A 299 13.26 -2.10 17.44
N HIS A 300 13.90 -2.95 18.23
CA HIS A 300 14.97 -2.54 19.12
C HIS A 300 15.90 -3.72 19.40
N SER A 301 17.21 -3.46 19.49
CA SER A 301 18.23 -4.48 19.82
C SER A 301 18.09 -5.77 18.99
N ASN A 302 17.96 -5.62 17.66
CA ASN A 302 17.79 -6.71 16.70
C ASN A 302 16.57 -7.62 16.95
N LYS A 303 15.57 -7.11 17.65
CA LYS A 303 14.30 -7.79 17.92
C LYS A 303 13.14 -6.94 17.43
N ILE A 304 12.14 -7.62 16.89
CA ILE A 304 10.85 -7.01 16.57
C ILE A 304 9.87 -7.38 17.66
N TYR A 305 9.24 -6.37 18.25
CA TYR A 305 8.22 -6.50 19.27
C TYR A 305 6.86 -6.20 18.67
N MET A 306 5.92 -7.11 18.87
CA MET A 306 4.54 -6.98 18.43
C MET A 306 3.63 -6.88 19.63
N TRP A 307 2.81 -5.85 19.63
CA TRP A 307 1.86 -5.55 20.67
C TRP A 307 0.45 -5.55 20.09
N SER A 308 -0.52 -6.09 20.81
CA SER A 308 -1.93 -5.92 20.51
C SER A 308 -2.65 -5.20 21.62
N ARG A 309 -3.76 -4.59 21.22
CA ARG A 309 -4.73 -3.99 22.11
C ARG A 309 -6.10 -4.50 21.70
N LYS A 310 -6.77 -5.18 22.64
CA LYS A 310 -8.17 -5.56 22.47
C LYS A 310 -9.07 -4.33 22.43
N ALA A 311 -10.19 -4.44 21.72
CA ALA A 311 -11.23 -3.43 21.73
C ALA A 311 -11.71 -3.18 23.16
N GLY A 312 -11.78 -1.90 23.55
CA GLY A 312 -12.20 -1.50 24.89
C GLY A 312 -11.88 -0.03 25.17
N PRO A 313 -12.12 0.44 26.41
CA PRO A 313 -11.86 1.83 26.80
C PRO A 313 -10.43 2.29 26.49
N PRO A 314 -10.16 3.62 26.44
CA PRO A 314 -8.81 4.18 26.28
C PRO A 314 -7.77 3.70 27.30
N ASN A 315 -8.22 3.12 28.42
CA ASN A 315 -7.36 2.56 29.46
C ASN A 315 -7.09 1.05 29.29
N THR A 316 -7.68 0.39 28.29
CA THR A 316 -7.39 -1.02 28.00
C THR A 316 -5.89 -1.22 27.77
N GLY A 317 -5.29 -2.16 28.51
CA GLY A 317 -3.86 -2.42 28.43
C GLY A 317 -3.43 -2.98 27.08
N TRP A 318 -2.17 -2.75 26.73
CA TRP A 318 -1.49 -3.44 25.64
C TRP A 318 -0.90 -4.75 26.13
N THR A 319 -0.93 -5.78 25.29
CA THR A 319 -0.26 -7.06 25.53
C THR A 319 0.85 -7.23 24.51
N GLN A 320 2.02 -7.68 24.95
CA GLN A 320 3.09 -8.08 24.05
C GLN A 320 2.80 -9.51 23.59
N ASP A 321 2.43 -9.68 22.32
CA ASP A 321 1.98 -10.98 21.82
C ASP A 321 3.14 -11.83 21.30
N ARG A 322 4.12 -11.17 20.69
CA ARG A 322 5.19 -11.87 19.96
C ARG A 322 6.47 -11.06 19.89
N VAL A 323 7.59 -11.77 19.92
CA VAL A 323 8.93 -11.25 19.68
C VAL A 323 9.60 -12.07 18.58
N ILE A 324 10.25 -11.40 17.63
CA ILE A 324 11.00 -12.03 16.53
C ILE A 324 12.46 -11.60 16.61
N GLU A 325 13.38 -12.57 16.67
CA GLU A 325 14.83 -12.32 16.66
C GLU A 325 15.33 -12.14 15.22
N LEU A 326 15.84 -10.95 14.89
CA LEU A 326 16.32 -10.64 13.54
C LEU A 326 17.69 -11.24 13.23
N GLU A 327 18.47 -11.56 14.25
CA GLU A 327 19.81 -12.17 14.11
C GLU A 327 19.77 -13.53 13.39
N ARG A 328 18.63 -14.23 13.47
CA ARG A 328 18.41 -15.52 12.79
C ARG A 328 17.83 -15.38 11.38
N LEU A 329 17.36 -14.17 11.03
CA LEU A 329 16.55 -13.93 9.84
C LEU A 329 17.25 -13.04 8.82
N LEU A 330 18.04 -12.07 9.28
CA LEU A 330 18.72 -11.09 8.44
C LEU A 330 20.21 -11.44 8.27
N PRO A 331 20.82 -11.05 7.13
CA PRO A 331 22.27 -11.09 6.97
C PRO A 331 23.00 -10.32 8.09
N ILE A 332 24.24 -10.74 8.41
CA ILE A 332 25.05 -10.16 9.50
C ILE A 332 25.22 -8.64 9.33
N ASP A 333 25.48 -8.16 8.11
CA ASP A 333 25.65 -6.73 7.83
C ASP A 333 24.36 -5.92 8.05
N ALA A 334 23.20 -6.53 7.81
CA ALA A 334 21.90 -5.93 8.10
C ALA A 334 21.64 -5.88 9.61
N VAL A 335 21.96 -6.94 10.36
CA VAL A 335 21.83 -6.99 11.82
C VAL A 335 22.70 -5.93 12.50
N LEU A 336 23.96 -5.80 12.08
CA LEU A 336 24.87 -4.79 12.61
C LEU A 336 24.43 -3.35 12.32
N ALA A 337 23.59 -3.15 11.30
CA ALA A 337 23.07 -1.85 10.91
C ALA A 337 21.84 -1.39 11.70
N SER A 338 21.49 -2.06 12.81
CA SER A 338 20.34 -1.72 13.68
C SER A 338 19.02 -1.65 12.88
N PRO A 339 18.48 -2.80 12.44
CA PRO A 339 17.28 -2.88 11.62
C PRO A 339 16.08 -2.20 12.28
N ASP A 340 15.26 -1.52 11.47
CA ASP A 340 14.06 -0.82 11.93
C ASP A 340 12.82 -1.13 11.07
N VAL A 341 11.62 -1.05 11.64
CA VAL A 341 10.36 -1.36 10.94
C VAL A 341 9.78 -0.09 10.33
N VAL A 342 9.50 -0.12 9.02
CA VAL A 342 9.13 1.06 8.22
C VAL A 342 7.76 0.96 7.55
N GLY A 343 7.08 -0.19 7.66
CA GLY A 343 5.73 -0.34 7.15
C GLY A 343 5.13 -1.72 7.39
N PHE A 344 3.83 -1.82 7.13
CA PHE A 344 3.04 -3.04 7.27
C PHE A 344 2.06 -3.15 6.10
N ALA A 345 1.96 -4.34 5.51
CA ALA A 345 0.98 -4.67 4.50
C ALA A 345 -0.22 -5.36 5.16
N GLU A 346 -1.28 -4.57 5.34
CA GLU A 346 -2.55 -4.97 5.93
C GLU A 346 -3.18 -6.16 5.18
N GLY A 347 -3.81 -7.07 5.93
CA GLY A 347 -4.48 -8.26 5.41
C GLY A 347 -3.58 -9.46 5.07
N ILE A 348 -2.29 -9.23 4.76
CA ILE A 348 -1.35 -10.32 4.43
C ILE A 348 -0.28 -10.58 5.49
N GLY A 349 -0.23 -9.78 6.56
CA GLY A 349 0.68 -10.02 7.69
C GLY A 349 2.16 -9.90 7.32
N VAL A 350 2.51 -8.96 6.44
CA VAL A 350 3.90 -8.71 6.03
C VAL A 350 4.38 -7.38 6.57
N ILE A 351 5.54 -7.38 7.23
CA ILE A 351 6.22 -6.15 7.68
C ILE A 351 7.39 -5.80 6.76
N PHE A 352 7.73 -4.52 6.71
CA PHE A 352 8.89 -3.99 6.01
C PHE A 352 9.96 -3.56 7.00
N VAL A 353 11.18 -4.08 6.82
CA VAL A 353 12.32 -3.80 7.68
C VAL A 353 13.43 -3.17 6.85
N THR A 354 13.95 -2.03 7.29
CA THR A 354 15.10 -1.37 6.68
C THR A 354 16.36 -1.68 7.48
N ALA A 355 17.43 -2.05 6.80
CA ALA A 355 18.73 -2.29 7.41
C ALA A 355 19.83 -2.11 6.36
N ASN A 356 20.91 -1.39 6.69
CA ASN A 356 22.05 -1.18 5.79
C ASN A 356 21.67 -0.68 4.38
N ASN A 357 20.74 0.27 4.27
CA ASN A 357 20.17 0.76 3.00
C ASN A 357 19.50 -0.33 2.13
N VAL A 358 19.10 -1.45 2.73
CA VAL A 358 18.35 -2.52 2.11
C VAL A 358 16.97 -2.60 2.76
N LEU A 359 15.95 -2.76 1.94
CA LEU A 359 14.59 -3.03 2.39
C LEU A 359 14.30 -4.52 2.27
N PHE A 360 13.84 -5.10 3.37
CA PHE A 360 13.40 -6.49 3.50
C PHE A 360 11.91 -6.54 3.78
N THR A 361 11.26 -7.61 3.34
CA THR A 361 9.94 -8.00 3.81
C THR A 361 10.06 -9.25 4.67
N ILE A 362 9.34 -9.28 5.79
CA ILE A 362 9.22 -10.46 6.65
C ILE A 362 7.74 -10.85 6.69
N ASP A 363 7.43 -12.07 6.26
CA ASP A 363 6.12 -12.68 6.43
C ASP A 363 5.99 -13.14 7.88
N LEU A 364 5.02 -12.59 8.62
CA LEU A 364 4.90 -12.85 10.06
C LEU A 364 4.46 -14.28 10.34
N LYS A 365 3.73 -14.95 9.44
CA LYS A 365 3.27 -16.32 9.66
C LYS A 365 4.40 -17.34 9.44
N THR A 366 5.19 -17.14 8.40
CA THR A 366 6.23 -18.09 7.97
C THR A 366 7.64 -17.70 8.40
N CYS A 367 7.82 -16.48 8.93
CA CYS A 367 9.13 -15.86 9.21
C CYS A 367 10.06 -15.80 7.99
N LYS A 368 9.53 -15.94 6.76
CA LYS A 368 10.35 -15.88 5.54
C LYS A 368 10.77 -14.43 5.27
N VAL A 369 12.07 -14.25 5.06
CA VAL A 369 12.67 -12.97 4.70
C VAL A 369 12.90 -12.90 3.19
N LYS A 370 12.63 -11.73 2.61
CA LYS A 370 12.97 -11.44 1.22
C LYS A 370 13.53 -10.03 1.09
N LYS A 371 14.69 -9.90 0.44
CA LYS A 371 15.22 -8.61 -0.01
C LYS A 371 14.35 -8.08 -1.15
N VAL A 372 13.83 -6.85 -1.04
CA VAL A 372 12.90 -6.28 -2.04
C VAL A 372 13.49 -5.13 -2.85
N CYS A 373 14.27 -4.25 -2.24
CA CYS A 373 14.99 -3.19 -2.95
C CYS A 373 16.14 -2.62 -2.11
N GLU A 374 17.02 -1.88 -2.77
CA GLU A 374 18.05 -1.06 -2.14
C GLU A 374 17.62 0.41 -2.19
N GLY A 375 17.85 1.12 -1.09
CA GLY A 375 17.53 2.54 -0.97
C GLY A 375 18.07 3.12 0.33
N ARG A 376 18.68 4.30 0.23
CA ARG A 376 19.23 5.01 1.38
C ARG A 376 18.12 5.69 2.18
N GLY A 377 18.25 5.66 3.52
CA GLY A 377 17.41 6.44 4.42
C GLY A 377 15.90 6.17 4.29
N ILE A 378 15.53 4.90 4.06
CA ILE A 378 14.12 4.52 3.97
C ILE A 378 13.47 4.68 5.35
N ARG A 379 12.44 5.52 5.45
CA ARG A 379 11.76 5.83 6.72
C ARG A 379 10.25 5.60 6.70
N GLY A 380 9.73 5.07 5.60
CA GLY A 380 8.30 4.81 5.46
C GLY A 380 8.00 4.06 4.18
N VAL A 381 7.12 3.07 4.29
CA VAL A 381 6.62 2.26 3.18
C VAL A 381 5.09 2.29 3.18
N VAL A 382 4.51 2.48 2.00
CA VAL A 382 3.07 2.46 1.75
C VAL A 382 2.78 1.31 0.79
N PRO A 383 2.40 0.13 1.29
CA PRO A 383 1.97 -0.99 0.46
C PRO A 383 0.68 -0.67 -0.28
N TYR A 384 0.61 -1.05 -1.55
CA TYR A 384 -0.56 -0.95 -2.40
C TYR A 384 -1.20 -2.34 -2.57
N MET A 385 -2.38 -2.48 -1.98
CA MET A 385 -3.16 -3.71 -1.95
C MET A 385 -4.36 -3.55 -2.88
N SER A 386 -4.46 -4.40 -3.91
CA SER A 386 -5.61 -4.40 -4.82
C SER A 386 -5.68 -5.69 -5.64
N PHE A 387 -6.86 -6.07 -6.09
CA PHE A 387 -6.99 -7.11 -7.12
C PHE A 387 -6.70 -6.52 -8.49
N TYR A 388 -6.02 -7.29 -9.34
CA TYR A 388 -5.77 -6.88 -10.72
C TYR A 388 -6.37 -7.90 -11.69
N THR A 389 -7.28 -7.42 -12.52
CA THR A 389 -7.81 -8.16 -13.67
C THR A 389 -7.64 -7.29 -14.91
N PRO A 390 -7.19 -7.84 -16.04
CA PRO A 390 -6.97 -7.05 -17.25
C PRO A 390 -8.29 -6.48 -17.80
N ASP A 391 -8.28 -5.18 -18.10
CA ASP A 391 -9.16 -4.53 -19.07
C ASP A 391 -8.44 -4.61 -20.44
N LEU A 392 -8.63 -5.69 -21.20
CA LEU A 392 -7.95 -5.94 -22.49
C LEU A 392 -8.85 -5.67 -23.69
#